data_AF-A0A093PHV5-F1
#
_entry.id   AF-A0A093PHV5-F1
#
_cell.length_a   1.000
_cell.length_b   1.000
_cell.length_c   1.000
_cell.angle_alpha   90.00
_cell.angle_beta   90.00
_cell.angle_gamma   90.00
#
_symmetry.space_group_name_H-M   'P 1'
#
loop_
_entity.id
_entity.type
_entity.pdbx_description
1 polymer ?
#
loop_
_entity_poly.entity_id
_entity_poly.type
_entity_poly.pdbx_seq_one_letter_code
_entity_poly.pdbx_strand_id
1 'polypeptide(L)'
;GSSCEKCDFETNLCKALHESNLQPGWIRRNGRSGMGPPYSDHNGNDSAYFLSLSSEMRSSSATLRTNVFLPTEKEHVCQITFHYWISQMSGTLVVGLQKLSEDTITNIWQVSGELQDQWKANTITINSTEKYEV
;
A
#
# COMPACT_ATOMS: atom_id res chain seq x y z
N GLY A 1 -14.48 -3.59 -17.85
CA GLY A 1 -14.74 -2.44 -16.99
C GLY A 1 -13.74 -2.46 -15.86
N SER A 2 -12.74 -1.58 -15.92
CA SER A 2 -11.78 -1.40 -14.83
C SER A 2 -12.52 -0.75 -13.66
N SER A 3 -12.83 -1.55 -12.63
CA SER A 3 -13.47 -1.05 -11.41
C SER A 3 -12.41 -0.31 -10.60
N CYS A 4 -12.62 0.98 -10.34
CA CYS A 4 -11.86 1.71 -9.34
C CYS A 4 -12.22 1.13 -7.96
N GLU A 5 -11.40 0.20 -7.47
CA GLU A 5 -11.61 -0.39 -6.14
C GLU A 5 -11.03 0.53 -5.07
N LYS A 6 -11.90 1.18 -4.29
CA LYS A 6 -11.49 1.90 -3.08
C LYS A 6 -11.16 0.89 -1.99
N CYS A 7 -10.00 1.05 -1.38
CA CYS A 7 -9.61 0.30 -0.20
C CYS A 7 -9.29 1.26 0.95
N ASP A 8 -10.17 1.30 1.95
CA ASP A 8 -10.05 2.16 3.14
C ASP A 8 -9.80 1.40 4.43
N PHE A 9 -9.75 0.06 4.39
CA PHE A 9 -9.46 -0.81 5.53
C PHE A 9 -10.47 -0.74 6.69
N GLU A 10 -11.67 -0.16 6.51
CA GLU A 10 -12.63 0.02 7.61
C GLU A 10 -13.31 -1.27 8.07
N THR A 11 -13.44 -2.25 7.17
CA THR A 11 -14.06 -3.55 7.51
C THR A 11 -13.06 -4.69 7.42
N ASN A 12 -12.25 -4.72 6.37
CA ASN A 12 -11.33 -5.80 6.04
C ASN A 12 -10.20 -5.29 5.15
N LEU A 13 -9.38 -6.20 4.62
CA LEU A 13 -8.28 -5.90 3.71
C LEU A 13 -8.71 -5.61 2.26
N CYS A 14 -9.99 -5.32 2.03
CA CYS A 14 -10.56 -5.07 0.70
C CYS A 14 -10.41 -6.30 -0.21
N LYS A 15 -11.08 -6.27 -1.36
CA LYS A 15 -10.97 -7.38 -2.32
C LYS A 15 -9.63 -7.39 -3.02
N ALA A 16 -9.08 -6.20 -3.30
CA ALA A 16 -7.81 -6.02 -3.98
C ALA A 16 -6.61 -6.61 -3.23
N LEU A 17 -6.67 -6.88 -1.91
CA LEU A 17 -5.57 -7.42 -1.14
C LEU A 17 -6.02 -8.72 -0.45
N HIS A 18 -5.62 -9.87 -0.98
CA HIS A 18 -5.90 -11.15 -0.33
C HIS A 18 -5.14 -11.29 1.00
N GLU A 19 -5.77 -11.87 2.03
CA GLU A 19 -5.12 -12.13 3.33
C GLU A 19 -3.84 -12.98 3.21
N SER A 20 -3.82 -13.92 2.25
CA SER A 20 -2.64 -14.73 1.92
C SER A 20 -1.48 -13.91 1.33
N ASN A 21 -1.75 -12.71 0.83
CA ASN A 21 -0.79 -11.82 0.20
C ASN A 21 -0.16 -10.84 1.18
N LEU A 22 -0.55 -10.89 2.47
CA LEU A 22 0.15 -10.17 3.53
C LEU A 22 1.28 -11.03 4.08
N GLN A 23 2.51 -10.62 3.80
CA GLN A 23 3.63 -11.12 4.57
C GLN A 23 3.44 -10.72 6.04
N PRO A 24 3.82 -11.59 7.00
CA PRO A 24 3.75 -11.28 8.42
C PRO A 24 4.53 -9.99 8.70
N GLY A 25 3.81 -8.93 9.08
CA GLY A 25 4.40 -7.61 9.28
C GLY A 25 3.43 -6.45 9.17
N TRP A 26 2.46 -6.52 8.26
CA TRP A 26 1.40 -5.51 8.18
C TRP A 26 0.29 -5.83 9.18
N ILE A 27 -0.15 -4.82 9.92
CA ILE A 27 -1.24 -4.90 10.88
C ILE A 27 -2.26 -3.80 10.60
N ARG A 28 -3.53 -4.15 10.73
CA ARG A 28 -4.65 -3.22 10.68
C ARG A 28 -4.85 -2.62 12.07
N ARG A 29 -4.70 -1.30 12.19
CA ARG A 29 -4.90 -0.56 13.46
C ARG A 29 -5.59 0.77 13.21
N ASN A 30 -5.93 1.47 14.29
CA ASN A 30 -6.40 2.84 14.26
C ASN A 30 -5.57 3.71 15.20
N GLY A 31 -5.89 5.01 15.24
CA GLY A 31 -5.19 6.00 16.05
C GLY A 31 -5.27 5.76 17.56
N ARG A 32 -6.31 5.06 18.01
CA ARG A 32 -6.56 4.73 19.42
C ARG A 32 -5.83 3.48 19.92
N SER A 33 -5.05 2.80 19.07
CA SER A 33 -4.40 1.54 19.43
C SER A 33 -3.23 1.67 20.42
N GLY A 34 -2.77 2.89 20.72
CA GLY A 34 -1.64 3.12 21.63
C GLY A 34 -0.26 2.75 21.06
N MET A 35 -0.17 2.47 19.75
CA MET A 35 1.06 2.01 19.07
C MET A 35 1.94 3.16 18.53
N GLY A 36 1.76 4.38 19.03
CA GLY A 36 2.43 5.57 18.53
C GLY A 36 1.78 6.17 17.27
N PRO A 37 2.40 7.20 16.68
CA PRO A 37 1.86 7.87 15.49
C PRO A 37 1.83 6.94 14.26
N PRO A 38 0.93 7.19 13.29
CA PRO A 38 -0.12 8.22 13.32
C PRO A 38 -1.25 7.92 14.31
N TYR A 39 -1.84 8.98 14.87
CA TYR A 39 -2.95 8.92 15.84
C TYR A 39 -4.34 9.09 15.19
N SER A 40 -4.40 9.08 13.87
CA SER A 40 -5.61 9.15 13.06
C SER A 40 -5.32 8.70 11.64
N ASP A 41 -6.37 8.31 10.90
CA ASP A 41 -6.27 8.03 9.47
C ASP A 41 -5.90 9.30 8.67
N HIS A 42 -5.75 9.16 7.36
CA HIS A 42 -5.41 10.26 6.45
C HIS A 42 -6.46 11.39 6.39
N ASN A 43 -7.68 11.17 6.92
CA ASN A 43 -8.72 12.19 7.02
C ASN A 43 -8.83 12.79 8.44
N GLY A 44 -7.98 12.39 9.37
CA GLY A 44 -7.98 12.89 10.74
C GLY A 44 -8.95 12.19 11.69
N ASN A 45 -9.52 11.05 11.33
CA ASN A 45 -10.37 10.22 12.18
C ASN A 45 -9.51 9.21 12.98
N ASP A 46 -9.54 9.33 14.31
CA ASP A 46 -8.77 8.50 15.24
C ASP A 46 -9.30 7.05 15.39
N SER A 47 -10.54 6.83 14.96
CA SER A 47 -11.24 5.54 15.06
C SER A 47 -11.24 4.77 13.74
N ALA A 48 -10.96 5.46 12.63
CA ALA A 48 -10.80 4.88 11.30
C ALA A 48 -9.52 4.04 11.22
N TYR A 49 -9.55 3.02 10.37
CA TYR A 49 -8.52 2.01 10.29
C TYR A 49 -7.55 2.27 9.13
N PHE A 50 -6.30 1.88 9.34
CA PHE A 50 -5.25 1.91 8.33
C PHE A 50 -4.28 0.75 8.57
N LEU A 51 -3.44 0.47 7.57
CA LEU A 51 -2.35 -0.49 7.71
C LEU A 51 -1.09 0.18 8.24
N SER A 52 -0.38 -0.53 9.10
CA SER A 52 0.92 -0.12 9.64
C SER A 52 1.83 -1.32 9.80
N LEU A 53 3.14 -1.09 9.87
CA LEU A 53 4.10 -2.14 10.17
C LEU A 53 4.08 -2.46 11.66
N SER A 54 4.08 -3.75 12.00
CA SER A 54 4.15 -4.25 13.36
C SER A 54 5.54 -4.00 13.95
N SER A 55 5.57 -3.48 15.17
CA SER A 55 6.80 -3.33 15.95
C SER A 55 7.42 -4.66 16.38
N GLU A 56 6.64 -5.76 16.36
CA GLU A 56 7.08 -7.10 16.75
C GLU A 56 7.76 -7.86 15.58
N MET A 57 7.84 -7.22 14.42
CA MET A 57 8.34 -7.85 13.20
C MET A 57 9.86 -8.05 13.28
N ARG A 58 10.30 -9.31 13.16
CA ARG A 58 11.73 -9.68 13.14
C ARG A 58 12.39 -9.53 11.76
N SER A 59 11.59 -9.39 10.71
CA SER A 59 12.06 -9.23 9.33
C SER A 59 12.45 -7.77 9.07
N SER A 60 13.36 -7.54 8.11
CA SER A 60 13.74 -6.21 7.65
C SER A 60 12.72 -5.57 6.69
N SER A 61 11.77 -6.35 6.17
CA SER A 61 10.76 -5.87 5.20
C SER A 61 9.46 -6.68 5.23
N ALA A 62 8.33 -6.03 4.97
CA ALA A 62 7.04 -6.66 4.77
C ALA A 62 6.43 -6.22 3.43
N THR A 63 5.89 -7.15 2.69
CA THR A 63 5.24 -6.90 1.39
C THR A 63 3.74 -7.06 1.52
N LEU A 64 3.02 -6.15 0.88
CA LEU A 64 1.59 -6.21 0.62
C LEU A 64 1.42 -6.30 -0.89
N ARG A 65 0.68 -7.29 -1.41
CA ARG A 65 0.46 -7.45 -2.85
C ARG A 65 -1.02 -7.39 -3.19
N THR A 66 -1.32 -6.75 -4.32
CA THR A 66 -2.67 -6.77 -4.88
C THR A 66 -3.05 -8.12 -5.48
N ASN A 67 -4.31 -8.26 -5.85
CA ASN A 67 -4.73 -9.24 -6.84
C ASN A 67 -4.17 -8.88 -8.22
N VAL A 68 -4.25 -9.85 -9.12
CA VAL A 68 -3.88 -9.68 -10.52
C VAL A 68 -4.84 -8.72 -11.22
N PHE A 69 -4.31 -7.61 -11.71
CA PHE A 69 -4.98 -6.69 -12.61
C PHE A 69 -4.83 -7.13 -14.07
N LEU A 70 -5.81 -6.74 -14.89
CA LEU A 70 -5.77 -6.93 -16.34
C LEU A 70 -4.86 -5.88 -17.01
N PRO A 71 -4.35 -6.14 -18.23
CA PRO A 71 -3.60 -5.17 -19.00
C PRO A 71 -4.30 -3.82 -19.10
N THR A 72 -3.52 -2.75 -19.08
CA THR A 72 -4.00 -1.38 -19.31
C THR A 72 -4.13 -1.13 -20.81
N GLU A 73 -5.23 -0.51 -21.23
CA GLU A 73 -5.44 -0.11 -22.62
C GLU A 73 -5.04 1.37 -22.81
N LYS A 74 -4.72 1.78 -24.03
CA LYS A 74 -4.33 3.18 -24.31
C LYS A 74 -5.44 4.17 -23.95
N GLU A 75 -6.69 3.73 -24.07
CA GLU A 75 -7.89 4.49 -23.73
C GLU A 75 -8.25 4.39 -22.23
N HIS A 76 -7.66 3.44 -21.49
CA HIS A 76 -7.98 3.15 -20.09
C HIS A 76 -6.72 3.22 -19.22
N VAL A 77 -6.41 4.42 -18.75
CA VAL A 77 -5.31 4.67 -17.81
C VAL A 77 -5.66 4.06 -16.45
N CYS A 78 -4.76 3.22 -15.91
CA CYS A 78 -4.87 2.75 -14.54
C CYS A 78 -4.05 3.65 -13.62
N GLN A 79 -4.68 4.20 -12.58
CA GLN A 79 -4.02 5.00 -11.56
C GLN A 79 -4.31 4.42 -10.18
N ILE A 80 -3.26 4.30 -9.37
CA ILE A 80 -3.35 3.90 -7.98
C ILE A 80 -2.99 5.11 -7.14
N THR A 81 -3.94 5.58 -6.35
CA THR A 81 -3.72 6.64 -5.37
C THR A 81 -3.70 6.03 -3.99
N PHE A 82 -2.66 6.29 -3.22
CA PHE A 82 -2.50 5.79 -1.87
C PHE A 82 -2.03 6.90 -0.94
N HIS A 83 -2.41 6.77 0.33
CA HIS A 83 -1.96 7.63 1.40
C HIS A 83 -0.96 6.87 2.27
N TYR A 84 0.16 7.51 2.60
CA TYR A 84 1.22 6.90 3.39
C TYR A 84 1.72 7.86 4.47
N TRP A 85 2.25 7.27 5.54
CA TRP A 85 2.94 7.95 6.63
C TRP A 85 4.23 7.19 6.91
N ILE A 86 5.37 7.89 6.95
CA ILE A 86 6.66 7.32 7.35
C ILE A 86 7.14 8.13 8.55
N SER A 87 7.24 7.48 9.71
CA SER A 87 7.72 8.14 10.93
C SER A 87 9.23 8.38 10.86
N GLN A 88 9.76 9.09 11.85
CA GLN A 88 11.19 9.43 11.96
C GLN A 88 12.14 8.22 12.00
N MET A 89 11.65 6.99 12.16
CA MET A 89 12.46 5.80 12.01
C MET A 89 12.72 5.54 10.52
N SER A 90 13.99 5.42 10.13
CA SER A 90 14.47 5.22 8.77
C SER A 90 13.86 3.99 8.07
N GLY A 91 12.65 4.13 7.55
CA GLY A 91 11.95 3.16 6.72
C GLY A 91 12.00 3.56 5.25
N THR A 92 11.86 2.58 4.36
CA THR A 92 11.66 2.83 2.92
C THR A 92 10.37 2.17 2.50
N LEU A 93 9.50 2.93 1.85
CA LEU A 93 8.32 2.40 1.18
C LEU A 93 8.63 2.32 -0.31
N VAL A 94 8.47 1.12 -0.88
CA VAL A 94 8.67 0.85 -2.31
C VAL A 94 7.35 0.33 -2.87
N VAL A 95 6.98 0.83 -4.04
CA VAL A 95 5.90 0.27 -4.85
C VAL A 95 6.53 -0.46 -6.03
N GLY A 96 6.28 -1.76 -6.08
CA GLY A 96 6.71 -2.65 -7.15
C GLY A 96 5.62 -2.84 -8.19
N LEU A 97 6.02 -3.27 -9.38
CA LEU A 97 5.14 -3.79 -10.42
C LEU A 97 5.70 -5.14 -10.86
N GLN A 98 4.89 -6.18 -10.73
CA GLN A 98 5.24 -7.52 -11.22
C GLN A 98 4.28 -7.92 -12.33
N LYS A 99 4.79 -8.10 -13.55
CA LYS A 99 4.02 -8.70 -14.65
C LYS A 99 4.00 -10.22 -14.47
N LEU A 100 2.88 -10.88 -14.76
CA LEU A 100 2.76 -12.33 -14.53
C LEU A 100 3.64 -13.19 -15.45
N SER A 101 4.11 -12.63 -16.56
CA SER A 101 5.06 -13.27 -17.48
C SER A 101 6.51 -13.17 -17.01
N GLU A 102 6.78 -12.35 -16.00
CA GLU A 102 8.11 -12.03 -15.49
C GLU A 102 8.20 -12.43 -14.01
N ASP A 103 9.32 -13.02 -13.61
CA ASP A 103 9.58 -13.31 -12.19
C ASP A 103 10.21 -12.11 -11.45
N THR A 104 10.42 -11.00 -12.17
CA THR A 104 11.08 -9.80 -11.65
C THR A 104 10.08 -8.73 -11.24
N ILE A 105 10.31 -8.14 -10.06
CA ILE A 105 9.56 -6.98 -9.59
C ILE A 105 10.31 -5.72 -10.04
N THR A 106 9.63 -4.87 -10.82
CA THR A 106 10.16 -3.56 -11.21
C THR A 106 9.76 -2.52 -10.18
N ASN A 107 10.72 -1.78 -9.62
CA ASN A 107 10.42 -0.64 -8.76
C ASN A 107 9.91 0.53 -9.61
N ILE A 108 8.67 0.95 -9.37
CA ILE A 108 8.02 2.03 -10.11
C ILE A 108 7.89 3.32 -9.29
N TRP A 109 8.03 3.22 -7.97
CA TRP A 109 8.05 4.38 -7.07
C TRP A 109 8.66 3.99 -5.72
N GLN A 110 9.42 4.90 -5.12
CA GLN A 110 9.95 4.70 -3.76
C GLN A 110 10.07 6.02 -3.00
N VAL A 111 10.02 5.91 -1.69
CA VAL A 111 10.38 7.00 -0.77
C VAL A 111 11.11 6.41 0.44
N SER A 112 12.19 7.05 0.85
CA SER A 112 12.94 6.72 2.07
C SER A 112 12.77 7.84 3.09
N GLY A 113 12.86 7.50 4.38
CA GLY A 113 12.60 8.41 5.49
C GLY A 113 13.30 9.75 5.39
N GLU A 114 12.51 10.78 5.06
CA GLU A 114 12.72 12.15 5.51
C GLU A 114 11.79 12.39 6.70
N LEU A 115 12.13 13.30 7.61
CA LEU A 115 11.29 13.67 8.77
C LEU A 115 9.93 14.21 8.29
N GLN A 116 8.94 13.33 8.10
CA GLN A 116 7.62 13.67 7.60
C GLN A 116 6.55 13.08 8.54
N ASP A 117 6.33 13.74 9.67
CA ASP A 117 5.25 13.40 10.62
C ASP A 117 3.88 13.92 10.11
N GLN A 118 3.50 13.51 8.90
CA GLN A 118 2.20 13.83 8.29
C GLN A 118 1.82 12.81 7.21
N TRP A 119 0.53 12.62 6.99
CA TRP A 119 0.01 11.84 5.87
C TRP A 119 0.37 12.51 4.54
N LYS A 120 0.82 11.72 3.57
CA LYS A 120 1.07 12.14 2.19
C LYS A 120 0.25 11.30 1.24
N ALA A 121 -0.17 11.90 0.14
CA ALA A 121 -0.82 11.20 -0.95
C ALA A 121 0.15 11.09 -2.13
N ASN A 122 0.13 9.94 -2.81
CA ASN A 122 0.83 9.77 -4.07
C ASN A 122 -0.08 9.02 -5.06
N THR A 123 0.02 9.40 -6.33
CA THR A 123 -0.69 8.74 -7.43
C THR A 123 0.33 8.22 -8.42
N ILE A 124 0.33 6.91 -8.62
CA ILE A 124 1.14 6.24 -9.65
C ILE A 124 0.25 5.89 -10.83
N THR A 125 0.77 6.06 -12.03
CA THR A 125 0.12 5.61 -13.26
C THR A 125 0.76 4.30 -13.68
N ILE A 126 -0.04 3.26 -13.82
CA ILE A 126 0.41 1.93 -14.25
C ILE A 126 0.17 1.81 -15.75
N ASN A 127 1.20 1.38 -16.47
CA ASN A 127 1.13 1.03 -17.88
C ASN A 127 1.70 -0.38 -18.06
N SER A 128 0.85 -1.35 -18.34
CA SER A 128 1.24 -2.74 -18.59
C SER A 128 0.40 -3.34 -19.69
N THR A 129 1.06 -3.90 -20.70
CA THR A 129 0.41 -4.67 -21.78
C THR A 129 0.05 -6.09 -21.37
N GLU A 130 0.38 -6.49 -20.15
CA GLU A 130 0.21 -7.83 -19.61
C GLU A 130 -0.47 -7.77 -18.25
N LYS A 131 -0.99 -8.89 -17.77
CA LYS A 131 -1.54 -8.97 -16.41
C LYS A 131 -0.45 -8.68 -15.39
N TYR A 132 -0.79 -7.96 -14.33
CA TYR A 132 0.19 -7.49 -13.35
C TYR A 132 -0.35 -7.46 -11.92
N GLU A 133 0.55 -7.48 -10.95
CA GLU A 133 0.30 -7.19 -9.53
C GLU A 133 1.13 -5.96 -9.12
N VAL A 134 0.66 -5.25 -8.10
CA VAL A 134 1.33 -4.11 -7.46
C VAL A 134 1.63 -4.44 -6.01
#